data_AF-V8NGE8-F1
#
_entry.id   AF-V8NGE8-F1
#
_cell.length_a   1.000
_cell.length_b   1.000
_cell.length_c   1.000
_cell.angle_alpha   90.00
_cell.angle_beta   90.00
_cell.angle_gamma   90.00
#
_symmetry.space_group_name_H-M   'P 1'
#
loop_
_entity.id
_entity.type
_entity.pdbx_description
1 polymer ?
#
loop_
_entity_poly.entity_id
_entity_poly.type
_entity_poly.pdbx_seq_one_letter_code
_entity_poly.pdbx_strand_id
1 'polypeptide(L)'
;MRFKRRKDLKEQIRELQAILHIQEQGRKLRTQASEEAVRKNRDLIAFLRTTLRAEMHELNLGLKYDHVTISRACLDRKRMKIALADYTMEQARESLSQRVFDRMNTHNVLLYEVKRRGNRLEELQVTLQGLIDLEIASPELQLQLQTIRQLENNMEKMQVNIMTADKVHILYVKMVGVLKGELSQLPFILEDLEHRVGTYQMELQGMDLMAKDMQEAMEAAKVRGATVGPAQPLPSTPAHPSLPLGLQADMANAENELIAEKKFRENSLSIQKKQIERIRAKHPIERHRRMRAQLDRPSVLPGAKLEASKAQIEYQGLVTSEVEKVKSAVQCSHLWDIAGRFMAQKKSEENLQQQIAKSEKKQQGLKSQLKALELQRATLKFHQSPGFLSSKTLEENLWKNLEEEEERLSRVRGQASKNQELLLHFENGVDNLILRLWDIRVPGQEGFSKMEDVFQKLQFCETKLLHMSRMMLHLPSEILRPDESSEAFVHLWNFLEESTRDEPQNLRITFDGDEEDVREAFQFADIDHSYVPGREEIKKEALKLIEEKTKVIKKKQRGAKK
;
A
#
# COMPACT_ATOMS: atom_id res chain seq x y z
N MET A 1 53.08 125.57 33.58
CA MET A 1 54.18 125.75 32.62
C MET A 1 55.51 125.77 33.36
N ARG A 2 56.35 124.76 33.20
CA ARG A 2 57.75 124.79 33.63
C ARG A 2 58.60 124.70 32.37
N PHE A 3 59.26 125.81 32.05
CA PHE A 3 60.19 125.95 30.95
C PHE A 3 61.23 124.83 31.03
N LYS A 4 61.14 123.86 30.12
CA LYS A 4 62.32 123.05 29.79
C LYS A 4 63.34 124.04 29.25
N ARG A 5 64.41 124.30 30.01
CA ARG A 5 65.66 124.80 29.44
C ARG A 5 65.89 123.99 28.17
N ARG A 6 65.92 124.64 27.01
CA ARG A 6 66.26 123.98 25.75
C ARG A 6 67.62 123.35 26.00
N LYS A 7 67.64 122.04 26.27
CA LYS A 7 68.86 121.25 26.29
C LYS A 7 69.62 121.59 25.02
N ASP A 8 70.94 121.73 25.11
CA ASP A 8 71.77 122.04 23.96
C ASP A 8 71.35 121.12 22.80
N LEU A 9 71.25 121.63 21.58
CA LEU A 9 70.79 120.86 20.42
C LEU A 9 71.60 119.56 20.28
N LYS A 10 72.88 119.60 20.67
CA LYS A 10 73.77 118.44 20.76
C LYS A 10 73.31 117.39 21.77
N GLU A 11 72.81 117.79 22.93
CA GLU A 11 72.26 116.88 23.95
C GLU A 11 70.93 116.27 23.49
N GLN A 12 70.06 117.04 22.84
CA GLN A 12 68.79 116.51 22.29
C GLN A 12 69.05 115.50 21.16
N ILE A 13 70.05 115.76 20.32
CA ILE A 13 70.50 114.81 19.29
C ILE A 13 71.04 113.53 19.93
N ARG A 14 71.88 113.64 20.98
CA ARG A 14 72.39 112.47 21.72
C ARG A 14 71.26 111.67 22.39
N GLU A 15 70.27 112.33 22.96
CA GLU A 15 69.10 111.68 23.56
C GLU A 15 68.24 110.95 22.52
N LEU A 16 67.96 111.59 21.38
CA LEU A 16 67.25 110.95 20.27
C LEU A 16 68.04 109.79 19.67
N GLN A 17 69.35 109.91 19.55
CA GLN A 17 70.24 108.82 19.14
C GLN A 17 70.21 107.65 20.14
N ALA A 18 70.19 107.92 21.44
CA ALA A 18 70.07 106.89 22.48
C ALA A 18 68.69 106.20 22.43
N ILE A 19 67.60 106.95 22.25
CA ILE A 19 66.24 106.40 22.10
C ILE A 19 66.15 105.54 20.85
N LEU A 20 66.67 106.02 19.71
CA LEU A 20 66.71 105.25 18.47
C LEU A 20 67.52 103.96 18.65
N HIS A 21 68.67 104.03 19.31
CA HIS A 21 69.49 102.86 19.60
C HIS A 21 68.75 101.83 20.46
N ILE A 22 68.07 102.27 21.53
CA ILE A 22 67.27 101.38 22.40
C ILE A 22 66.07 100.80 21.63
N GLN A 23 65.40 101.59 20.78
CA GLN A 23 64.29 101.10 19.95
C GLN A 23 64.76 100.09 18.91
N GLU A 24 65.92 100.31 18.29
CA GLU A 24 66.57 99.35 17.38
C GLU A 24 66.98 98.08 18.10
N GLN A 25 67.56 98.17 19.30
CA GLN A 25 67.87 97.01 20.15
C GLN A 25 66.59 96.25 20.54
N GLY A 26 65.52 96.96 20.94
CA GLY A 26 64.24 96.34 21.28
C GLY A 26 63.50 95.74 20.08
N ARG A 27 63.73 96.23 18.85
CA ARG A 27 63.27 95.57 17.62
C ARG A 27 64.07 94.30 17.36
N LYS A 28 65.41 94.35 17.49
CA LYS A 28 66.31 93.19 17.35
C LYS A 28 65.97 92.07 18.35
N LEU A 29 65.74 92.40 19.62
CA LEU A 29 65.35 91.41 20.62
C LEU A 29 63.97 90.80 20.35
N ARG A 30 63.02 91.60 19.85
CA ARG A 30 61.69 91.10 19.46
C ARG A 30 61.75 90.18 18.24
N THR A 31 62.54 90.54 17.22
CA THR A 31 62.75 89.66 16.05
C THR A 31 63.44 88.37 16.49
N GLN A 32 64.49 88.45 17.31
CA GLN A 32 65.17 87.28 17.87
C GLN A 32 64.23 86.36 18.67
N ALA A 33 63.42 86.91 19.59
CA ALA A 33 62.46 86.13 20.36
C ALA A 33 61.40 85.46 19.45
N SER A 34 60.94 86.17 18.40
CA SER A 34 60.00 85.60 17.43
C SER A 34 60.65 84.52 16.55
N GLU A 35 61.90 84.69 16.15
CA GLU A 35 62.69 83.70 15.40
C GLU A 35 62.97 82.45 16.23
N GLU A 36 63.29 82.62 17.51
CA GLU A 36 63.44 81.51 18.47
C GLU A 36 62.11 80.77 18.68
N ALA A 37 60.98 81.47 18.80
CA ALA A 37 59.67 80.84 18.91
C ALA A 37 59.31 80.06 17.62
N VAL A 38 59.57 80.65 16.44
CA VAL A 38 59.39 79.96 15.15
C VAL A 38 60.31 78.74 15.05
N ARG A 39 61.55 78.83 15.53
CA ARG A 39 62.49 77.70 15.56
C ARG A 39 61.97 76.59 16.48
N LYS A 40 61.56 76.90 17.71
CA LYS A 40 60.96 75.94 18.64
C LYS A 40 59.70 75.27 18.05
N ASN A 41 58.84 76.04 17.39
CA ASN A 41 57.66 75.49 16.71
C ASN A 41 58.04 74.59 15.53
N ARG A 42 59.06 74.94 14.75
CA ARG A 42 59.59 74.09 13.67
C ARG A 42 60.12 72.76 14.23
N ASP A 43 60.89 72.82 15.32
CA ASP A 43 61.45 71.64 15.98
C ASP A 43 60.33 70.75 16.55
N LEU A 44 59.31 71.34 17.18
CA LEU A 44 58.15 70.61 17.70
C LEU A 44 57.33 69.96 16.57
N ILE A 45 57.06 70.68 15.47
CA ILE A 45 56.36 70.11 14.31
C ILE A 45 57.17 68.97 13.69
N ALA A 46 58.49 69.11 13.60
CA ALA A 46 59.36 68.05 13.12
C ALA A 46 59.26 66.81 14.02
N PHE A 47 59.33 67.00 15.33
CA PHE A 47 59.15 65.93 16.32
C PHE A 47 57.77 65.25 16.22
N LEU A 48 56.67 66.00 16.19
CA LEU A 48 55.32 65.44 16.06
C LEU A 48 55.15 64.67 14.74
N ARG A 49 55.72 65.16 13.64
CA ARG A 49 55.72 64.45 12.35
C ARG A 49 56.55 63.17 12.38
N THR A 50 57.63 63.11 13.17
CA THR A 50 58.39 61.86 13.34
C THR A 50 57.62 60.87 14.20
N THR A 51 57.00 61.32 15.30
CA THR A 51 56.17 60.47 16.16
C THR A 51 54.97 59.92 15.42
N LEU A 52 54.22 60.75 14.70
CA LEU A 52 53.08 60.32 13.88
C LEU A 52 53.49 59.29 12.82
N ARG A 53 54.65 59.45 12.19
CA ARG A 53 55.18 58.48 11.22
C ARG A 53 55.52 57.16 11.89
N ALA A 54 56.10 57.18 13.09
CA ALA A 54 56.39 55.97 13.86
C ALA A 54 55.10 55.26 14.28
N GLU A 55 54.13 55.96 14.86
CA GLU A 55 52.83 55.40 15.26
C GLU A 55 52.04 54.83 14.06
N MET A 56 52.05 55.54 12.92
CA MET A 56 51.45 55.02 11.69
C MET A 56 52.17 53.76 11.20
N HIS A 57 53.49 53.67 11.36
CA HIS A 57 54.23 52.47 11.01
C HIS A 57 53.88 51.29 11.92
N GLU A 58 53.81 51.51 13.23
CA GLU A 58 53.38 50.51 14.22
C GLU A 58 51.96 50.00 13.95
N LEU A 59 51.00 50.90 13.65
CA LEU A 59 49.64 50.51 13.29
C LEU A 59 49.62 49.65 12.02
N ASN A 60 50.38 50.03 10.99
CA ASN A 60 50.48 49.25 9.76
C ASN A 60 51.12 47.87 9.98
N LEU A 61 52.09 47.76 10.89
CA LEU A 61 52.66 46.48 11.28
C LEU A 61 51.62 45.63 12.00
N GLY A 62 50.89 46.20 12.96
CA GLY A 62 49.79 45.53 13.66
C GLY A 62 48.73 44.99 12.71
N LEU A 63 48.24 45.80 11.77
CA LEU A 63 47.27 45.37 10.76
C LEU A 63 47.81 44.24 9.85
N LYS A 64 49.09 44.27 9.51
CA LYS A 64 49.72 43.17 8.75
C LYS A 64 49.78 41.88 9.56
N TYR A 65 50.12 41.96 10.85
CA TYR A 65 50.10 40.80 11.76
C TYR A 65 48.69 40.23 11.91
N ASP A 66 47.68 41.09 12.08
CA ASP A 66 46.28 40.68 12.13
C ASP A 66 45.87 39.99 10.83
N HIS A 67 46.16 40.58 9.68
CA HIS A 67 45.84 40.00 8.37
C HIS A 67 46.50 38.62 8.18
N VAL A 68 47.77 38.46 8.55
CA VAL A 68 48.48 37.17 8.47
C VAL A 68 47.85 36.15 9.43
N THR A 69 47.52 36.57 10.65
CA THR A 69 46.92 35.69 11.67
C THR A 69 45.52 35.24 11.26
N ILE A 70 44.67 36.14 10.79
CA ILE A 70 43.33 35.84 10.25
C ILE A 70 43.43 34.95 9.02
N SER A 71 44.36 35.25 8.11
CA SER A 71 44.62 34.45 6.91
C SER A 71 45.06 33.04 7.26
N ARG A 72 45.87 32.88 8.31
CA ARG A 72 46.31 31.58 8.82
C ARG A 72 45.15 30.81 9.48
N ALA A 73 44.33 31.48 10.28
CA ALA A 73 43.16 30.86 10.91
C ALA A 73 42.08 30.43 9.90
N CYS A 74 42.01 31.10 8.74
CA CYS A 74 41.03 30.82 7.69
C CYS A 74 41.62 30.05 6.49
N LEU A 75 42.78 29.38 6.64
CA LEU A 75 43.51 28.72 5.55
C LEU A 75 42.60 27.86 4.66
N ASP A 76 41.79 26.99 5.27
CA ASP A 76 40.94 26.04 4.54
C ASP A 76 39.62 26.66 4.06
N ARG A 77 39.37 27.94 4.37
CA ARG A 77 38.06 28.60 4.18
C ARG A 77 38.23 29.86 3.35
N LYS A 78 38.53 29.70 2.05
CA LYS A 78 38.78 30.78 1.07
C LYS A 78 37.75 31.92 1.12
N ARG A 79 36.45 31.59 1.14
CA ARG A 79 35.37 32.61 1.23
C ARG A 79 35.38 33.39 2.54
N MET A 80 35.75 32.74 3.65
CA MET A 80 35.80 33.38 4.97
C MET A 80 37.05 34.21 5.14
N LYS A 81 38.18 33.76 4.58
CA LYS A 81 39.41 34.53 4.47
C LYS A 81 39.19 35.85 3.73
N ILE A 82 38.49 35.82 2.58
CA ILE A 82 38.18 37.03 1.81
C ILE A 82 37.26 37.97 2.61
N ALA A 83 36.23 37.44 3.26
CA ALA A 83 35.30 38.25 4.04
C ALA A 83 35.92 38.94 5.27
N LEU A 84 37.00 38.37 5.82
CA LEU A 84 37.69 38.87 7.01
C LEU A 84 39.01 39.60 6.67
N ALA A 85 39.29 39.84 5.39
CA ALA A 85 40.58 40.41 4.95
C ALA A 85 40.84 41.81 5.54
N ASP A 86 39.80 42.62 5.71
CA ASP A 86 39.89 43.99 6.23
C ASP A 86 39.56 44.11 7.72
N TYR A 87 39.40 42.97 8.42
CA TYR A 87 38.95 42.96 9.81
C TYR A 87 40.16 43.05 10.75
N THR A 88 39.98 43.72 11.89
CA THR A 88 40.92 43.58 13.01
C THR A 88 40.76 42.19 13.65
N MET A 89 41.76 41.74 14.41
CA MET A 89 41.71 40.44 15.06
C MET A 89 40.47 40.25 15.97
N GLU A 90 40.04 41.31 16.67
CA GLU A 90 38.83 41.29 17.52
C GLU A 90 37.55 41.13 16.70
N GLN A 91 37.40 41.90 15.61
CA GLN A 91 36.24 41.81 14.73
C GLN A 91 36.15 40.43 14.07
N ALA A 92 37.30 39.88 13.65
CA ALA A 92 37.36 38.55 13.05
C ALA A 92 36.98 37.48 14.08
N ARG A 93 37.45 37.59 15.32
CA ARG A 93 37.09 36.68 16.41
C ARG A 93 35.59 36.71 16.68
N GLU A 94 34.99 37.88 16.83
CA GLU A 94 33.55 38.03 17.10
C GLU A 94 32.70 37.44 15.96
N SER A 95 33.05 37.78 14.71
CA SER A 95 32.35 37.26 13.52
C SER A 95 32.43 35.73 13.41
N LEU A 96 33.61 35.15 13.68
CA LEU A 96 33.80 33.71 13.70
C LEU A 96 33.02 33.04 14.83
N SER A 97 33.06 33.61 16.04
CA SER A 97 32.29 33.11 17.19
C SER A 97 30.79 33.12 16.92
N GLN A 98 30.26 34.20 16.36
CA GLN A 98 28.85 34.29 16.01
C GLN A 98 28.46 33.25 14.95
N ARG A 99 29.28 33.07 13.91
CA ARG A 99 29.05 32.04 12.89
C ARG A 99 29.07 30.61 13.46
N VAL A 100 29.96 30.33 14.40
CA VAL A 100 30.00 29.03 15.10
C VAL A 100 28.74 28.82 15.92
N PHE A 101 28.29 29.85 16.65
CA PHE A 101 27.06 29.80 17.44
C PHE A 101 25.83 29.59 16.56
N ASP A 102 25.71 30.31 15.45
CA ASP A 102 24.62 30.16 14.48
C ASP A 102 24.60 28.75 13.90
N ARG A 103 25.77 28.21 13.51
CA ARG A 103 25.88 26.83 13.04
C ARG A 103 25.49 25.83 14.12
N MET A 104 25.93 26.01 15.35
CA MET A 104 25.56 25.13 16.47
C MET A 104 24.05 25.17 16.73
N ASN A 105 23.43 26.35 16.69
CA ASN A 105 21.98 26.49 16.81
C ASN A 105 21.25 25.78 15.66
N THR A 106 21.70 25.94 14.42
CA THR A 106 21.12 25.22 13.29
C THR A 106 21.27 23.71 13.44
N HIS A 107 22.43 23.23 13.92
CA HIS A 107 22.67 21.82 14.20
C HIS A 107 21.74 21.29 15.29
N ASN A 108 21.57 22.03 16.40
CA ASN A 108 20.67 21.65 17.49
C ASN A 108 19.20 21.56 17.04
N VAL A 109 18.75 22.51 16.21
CA VAL A 109 17.39 22.48 15.63
C VAL A 109 17.23 21.26 14.72
N LEU A 110 18.19 21.00 13.84
CA LEU A 110 18.17 19.82 12.96
C LEU A 110 18.19 18.51 13.77
N LEU A 111 18.99 18.43 14.83
CA LEU A 111 19.06 17.27 15.72
C LEU A 111 17.71 17.01 16.40
N TYR A 112 17.05 18.06 16.89
CA TYR A 112 15.70 17.96 17.44
C TYR A 112 14.69 17.48 16.39
N GLU A 113 14.74 18.03 15.17
CA GLU A 113 13.85 17.59 14.09
C GLU A 113 14.07 16.13 13.71
N VAL A 114 15.32 15.68 13.59
CA VAL A 114 15.66 14.28 13.31
C VAL A 114 15.08 13.37 14.38
N LYS A 115 15.26 13.72 15.66
CA LYS A 115 14.71 12.96 16.77
C LYS A 115 13.18 12.92 16.75
N ARG A 116 12.53 14.05 16.50
CA ARG A 116 11.07 14.15 16.40
C ARG A 116 10.53 13.31 15.23
N ARG A 117 11.18 13.36 14.05
CA ARG A 117 10.81 12.56 12.88
C ARG A 117 11.05 11.07 13.12
N GLY A 118 12.14 10.70 13.80
CA GLY A 118 12.43 9.33 14.22
C GLY A 118 11.33 8.76 15.11
N ASN A 119 10.95 9.48 16.17
CA ASN A 119 9.86 9.05 17.06
C ASN A 119 8.53 8.86 16.29
N ARG A 120 8.21 9.77 15.36
CA ARG A 120 6.99 9.65 14.55
C ARG A 120 7.03 8.42 13.62
N LEU A 121 8.20 8.10 13.08
CA LEU A 121 8.39 6.92 12.25
C LEU A 121 8.23 5.64 13.07
N GLU A 122 8.79 5.58 14.29
CA GLU A 122 8.58 4.46 15.22
C GLU A 122 7.10 4.28 15.58
N GLU A 123 6.38 5.37 15.90
CA GLU A 123 4.93 5.31 16.16
C GLU A 123 4.16 4.72 14.97
N LEU A 124 4.46 5.17 13.75
CA LEU A 124 3.81 4.69 12.54
C LEU A 124 4.12 3.22 12.26
N GLN A 125 5.37 2.80 12.47
CA GLN A 125 5.77 1.39 12.34
C GLN A 125 5.03 0.48 13.33
N VAL A 126 4.92 0.88 14.59
CA VAL A 126 4.16 0.12 15.60
C VAL A 126 2.68 0.03 15.22
N THR A 127 2.10 1.14 14.73
CA THR A 127 0.69 1.16 14.31
C THR A 127 0.46 0.24 13.11
N LEU A 128 1.36 0.29 12.11
CA LEU A 128 1.32 -0.59 10.93
C LEU A 128 1.43 -2.05 11.34
N GLN A 129 2.39 -2.39 12.20
CA GLN A 129 2.57 -3.76 12.68
C GLN A 129 1.32 -4.26 13.42
N GLY A 130 0.72 -3.43 14.27
CA GLY A 130 -0.53 -3.78 14.95
C GLY A 130 -1.69 -4.06 13.99
N LEU A 131 -1.78 -3.33 12.88
CA LEU A 131 -2.79 -3.59 11.84
C LEU A 131 -2.53 -4.90 11.09
N ILE A 132 -1.28 -5.17 10.75
CA ILE A 132 -0.88 -6.44 10.12
C ILE A 132 -1.19 -7.62 11.06
N ASP A 133 -0.86 -7.49 12.34
CA ASP A 133 -1.13 -8.52 13.34
C ASP A 133 -2.65 -8.75 13.50
N LEU A 134 -3.47 -7.69 13.48
CA LEU A 134 -4.93 -7.79 13.49
C LEU A 134 -5.51 -8.51 12.25
N GLU A 135 -4.94 -8.24 11.06
CA GLU A 135 -5.35 -8.88 9.81
C GLU A 135 -4.99 -10.38 9.79
N ILE A 136 -3.81 -10.74 10.30
CA ILE A 136 -3.34 -12.13 10.36
C ILE A 136 -4.00 -12.91 11.51
N ALA A 137 -4.23 -12.27 12.67
CA ALA A 137 -4.64 -12.96 13.88
C ALA A 137 -6.15 -13.19 14.02
N SER A 138 -7.01 -12.65 13.14
CA SER A 138 -8.46 -12.84 13.29
C SER A 138 -8.88 -14.28 12.90
N PRO A 139 -9.21 -15.16 13.88
CA PRO A 139 -9.70 -16.52 13.56
C PRO A 139 -11.02 -16.47 12.81
N GLU A 140 -11.80 -15.39 12.96
CA GLU A 140 -13.03 -15.15 12.21
C GLU A 140 -12.76 -14.92 10.72
N LEU A 141 -11.72 -14.15 10.37
CA LEU A 141 -11.33 -13.93 8.97
C LEU A 141 -10.83 -15.23 8.33
N GLN A 142 -10.06 -16.03 9.08
CA GLN A 142 -9.58 -17.33 8.62
C GLN A 142 -10.74 -18.33 8.42
N LEU A 143 -11.72 -18.35 9.33
CA LEU A 143 -12.93 -19.16 9.21
C LEU A 143 -13.79 -18.70 8.03
N GLN A 144 -13.90 -17.40 7.79
CA GLN A 144 -14.57 -16.84 6.63
C GLN A 144 -13.89 -17.25 5.32
N LEU A 145 -12.57 -17.17 5.24
CA LEU A 145 -11.79 -17.64 4.09
C LEU A 145 -12.00 -19.14 3.82
N GLN A 146 -12.05 -19.96 4.87
CA GLN A 146 -12.35 -21.39 4.74
C GLN A 146 -13.78 -21.63 4.25
N THR A 147 -14.74 -20.86 4.77
CA THR A 147 -16.15 -20.93 4.36
C THR A 147 -16.32 -20.53 2.90
N ILE A 148 -15.64 -19.46 2.45
CA ILE A 148 -15.65 -19.02 1.05
C ILE A 148 -15.15 -20.15 0.15
N ARG A 149 -13.99 -20.74 0.46
CA ARG A 149 -13.44 -21.88 -0.31
C ARG A 149 -14.40 -23.07 -0.37
N GLN A 150 -15.10 -23.37 0.72
CA GLN A 150 -16.10 -24.46 0.73
C GLN A 150 -17.30 -24.13 -0.16
N LEU A 151 -17.79 -22.89 -0.12
CA LEU A 151 -18.90 -22.45 -0.96
C LEU A 151 -18.53 -22.45 -2.44
N GLU A 152 -17.32 -22.01 -2.79
CA GLU A 152 -16.78 -22.06 -4.16
C GLU A 152 -16.76 -23.49 -4.70
N ASN A 153 -16.18 -24.43 -3.93
CA ASN A 153 -16.15 -25.85 -4.30
C ASN A 153 -17.55 -26.46 -4.47
N ASN A 154 -18.49 -26.09 -3.59
CA ASN A 154 -19.87 -26.58 -3.68
C ASN A 154 -20.60 -26.01 -4.89
N MET A 155 -20.33 -24.74 -5.22
CA MET A 155 -20.89 -24.08 -6.41
C MET A 155 -20.38 -24.73 -7.69
N GLU A 156 -19.06 -25.00 -7.79
CA GLU A 156 -18.48 -25.72 -8.94
C GLU A 156 -19.11 -27.11 -9.10
N LYS A 157 -19.26 -27.88 -8.01
CA LYS A 157 -19.94 -29.17 -8.05
C LYS A 157 -21.40 -29.06 -8.51
N MET A 158 -22.13 -28.05 -8.02
CA MET A 158 -23.50 -27.81 -8.45
C MET A 158 -23.56 -27.48 -9.93
N GLN A 159 -22.61 -26.69 -10.43
CA GLN A 159 -22.55 -26.31 -11.83
C GLN A 159 -22.28 -27.51 -12.75
N VAL A 160 -21.38 -28.42 -12.34
CA VAL A 160 -21.16 -29.71 -13.02
C VAL A 160 -22.43 -30.58 -13.01
N ASN A 161 -23.15 -30.64 -11.88
CA ASN A 161 -24.40 -31.39 -11.77
C ASN A 161 -25.49 -30.82 -12.69
N ILE A 162 -25.64 -29.48 -12.76
CA ILE A 162 -26.57 -28.81 -13.67
C ILE A 162 -26.23 -29.14 -15.13
N MET A 163 -24.97 -29.00 -15.53
CA MET A 163 -24.54 -29.35 -16.90
C MET A 163 -24.82 -30.82 -17.24
N THR A 164 -24.68 -31.71 -16.26
CA THR A 164 -24.96 -33.14 -16.45
C THR A 164 -26.47 -33.39 -16.55
N ALA A 165 -27.27 -32.75 -15.70
CA ALA A 165 -28.72 -32.82 -15.73
C ALA A 165 -29.29 -32.28 -17.06
N ASP A 166 -28.75 -31.17 -17.57
CA ASP A 166 -29.13 -30.61 -18.88
C ASP A 166 -28.86 -31.59 -20.02
N LYS A 167 -27.69 -32.26 -20.02
CA LYS A 167 -27.38 -33.30 -21.01
C LYS A 167 -28.38 -34.46 -20.95
N VAL A 168 -28.71 -34.93 -19.75
CA VAL A 168 -29.70 -36.00 -19.55
C VAL A 168 -31.09 -35.54 -20.01
N HIS A 169 -31.48 -34.32 -19.69
CA HIS A 169 -32.77 -33.75 -20.10
C HIS A 169 -32.88 -33.65 -21.62
N ILE A 170 -31.84 -33.15 -22.30
CA ILE A 170 -31.77 -33.10 -23.76
C ILE A 170 -31.92 -34.50 -24.36
N LEU A 171 -31.24 -35.50 -23.79
CA LEU A 171 -31.35 -36.89 -24.24
C LEU A 171 -32.78 -37.43 -24.06
N TYR A 172 -33.38 -37.17 -22.90
CA TYR A 172 -34.76 -37.59 -22.61
C TYR A 172 -35.76 -36.97 -23.59
N VAL A 173 -35.64 -35.67 -23.85
CA VAL A 173 -36.49 -34.96 -24.84
C VAL A 173 -36.33 -35.57 -26.24
N LYS A 174 -35.09 -35.91 -26.65
CA LYS A 174 -34.85 -36.60 -27.93
C LYS A 174 -35.51 -37.98 -27.97
N MET A 175 -35.39 -38.78 -26.91
CA MET A 175 -36.04 -40.10 -26.82
C MET A 175 -37.56 -39.99 -26.91
N VAL A 176 -38.17 -39.05 -26.19
CA VAL A 176 -39.62 -38.78 -26.28
C VAL A 176 -40.01 -38.37 -27.70
N GLY A 177 -39.19 -37.58 -28.39
CA GLY A 177 -39.40 -37.23 -29.80
C GLY A 177 -39.45 -38.45 -30.71
N VAL A 178 -38.49 -39.37 -30.57
CA VAL A 178 -38.44 -40.63 -31.34
C VAL A 178 -39.68 -41.50 -31.03
N LEU A 179 -39.99 -41.70 -29.75
CA LEU A 179 -41.14 -42.50 -29.33
C LEU A 179 -42.47 -41.93 -29.84
N LYS A 180 -42.64 -40.61 -29.82
CA LYS A 180 -43.82 -39.95 -30.43
C LYS A 180 -43.89 -40.19 -31.93
N GLY A 181 -42.74 -40.20 -32.62
CA GLY A 181 -42.64 -40.56 -34.03
C GLY A 181 -43.11 -41.99 -34.29
N GLU A 182 -42.62 -42.97 -33.52
CA GLU A 182 -43.04 -44.37 -33.63
C GLU A 182 -44.53 -44.56 -33.31
N LEU A 183 -45.02 -43.93 -32.24
CA LEU A 183 -46.44 -43.94 -31.86
C LEU A 183 -47.33 -43.35 -32.94
N SER A 184 -46.86 -42.37 -33.71
CA SER A 184 -47.63 -41.81 -34.83
C SER A 184 -47.74 -42.76 -36.03
N GLN A 185 -46.82 -43.73 -36.16
CA GLN A 185 -46.83 -44.71 -37.26
C GLN A 185 -47.72 -45.92 -36.96
N LEU A 186 -47.87 -46.29 -35.68
CA LEU A 186 -48.64 -47.47 -35.26
C LEU A 186 -50.10 -47.48 -35.75
N PRO A 187 -50.88 -46.38 -35.72
CA PRO A 187 -52.24 -46.37 -36.24
C PRO A 187 -52.34 -46.74 -37.72
N PHE A 188 -51.42 -46.23 -38.55
CA PHE A 188 -51.40 -46.55 -39.99
C PHE A 188 -51.08 -48.02 -40.25
N ILE A 189 -50.16 -48.61 -39.47
CA ILE A 189 -49.86 -50.05 -39.54
C ILE A 189 -51.08 -50.87 -39.10
N LEU A 190 -51.79 -50.42 -38.05
CA LEU A 190 -52.98 -51.09 -37.56
C LEU A 190 -54.11 -51.04 -38.61
N GLU A 191 -54.34 -49.88 -39.23
CA GLU A 191 -55.32 -49.71 -40.31
C GLU A 191 -55.01 -50.64 -41.51
N ASP A 192 -53.74 -50.76 -41.92
CA ASP A 192 -53.34 -51.69 -42.98
C ASP A 192 -53.62 -53.16 -42.61
N LEU A 193 -53.29 -53.55 -41.38
CA LEU A 193 -53.57 -54.89 -40.88
C LEU A 193 -55.07 -55.17 -40.77
N GLU A 194 -55.84 -54.22 -40.25
CA GLU A 194 -57.31 -54.31 -40.16
C GLU A 194 -57.94 -54.45 -41.55
N HIS A 195 -57.46 -53.68 -42.53
CA HIS A 195 -57.90 -53.80 -43.91
C HIS A 195 -57.62 -55.19 -44.49
N ARG A 196 -56.41 -55.72 -44.28
CA ARG A 196 -56.03 -57.08 -44.72
C ARG A 196 -56.84 -58.18 -44.04
N VAL A 197 -57.14 -58.04 -42.75
CA VAL A 197 -58.01 -58.99 -42.04
C VAL A 197 -59.43 -58.93 -42.60
N GLY A 198 -59.94 -57.74 -42.88
CA GLY A 198 -61.24 -57.54 -43.52
C GLY A 198 -61.33 -58.23 -44.89
N THR A 199 -60.30 -58.11 -45.73
CA THR A 199 -60.25 -58.80 -47.03
C THR A 199 -60.24 -60.32 -46.86
N TYR A 200 -59.43 -60.87 -45.95
CA TYR A 200 -59.40 -62.32 -45.70
C TYR A 200 -60.72 -62.86 -45.16
N GLN A 201 -61.41 -62.09 -44.31
CA GLN A 201 -62.74 -62.48 -43.82
C GLN A 201 -63.78 -62.50 -44.94
N MET A 202 -63.76 -61.53 -45.86
CA MET A 202 -64.65 -61.53 -47.03
C MET A 202 -64.37 -62.70 -47.96
N GLU A 203 -63.09 -63.01 -48.23
CA GLU A 203 -62.68 -64.16 -49.03
C GLU A 203 -63.16 -65.48 -48.41
N LEU A 204 -62.96 -65.65 -47.09
CA LEU A 204 -63.39 -66.85 -46.36
C LEU A 204 -64.92 -67.01 -46.37
N GLN A 205 -65.67 -65.92 -46.16
CA GLN A 205 -67.12 -65.93 -46.28
C GLN A 205 -67.56 -66.35 -47.69
N GLY A 206 -66.88 -65.85 -48.73
CA GLY A 206 -67.10 -66.26 -50.11
C GLY A 206 -66.85 -67.76 -50.34
N MET A 207 -65.78 -68.31 -49.75
CA MET A 207 -65.50 -69.75 -49.79
C MET A 207 -66.56 -70.58 -49.05
N ASP A 208 -67.03 -70.13 -47.89
CA ASP A 208 -68.10 -70.81 -47.14
C ASP A 208 -69.43 -70.82 -47.89
N LEU A 209 -69.77 -69.72 -48.58
CA LEU A 209 -70.93 -69.64 -49.48
C LEU A 209 -70.77 -70.62 -50.64
N MET A 210 -69.61 -70.65 -51.30
CA MET A 210 -69.33 -71.63 -52.36
C MET A 210 -69.41 -73.08 -51.85
N ALA A 211 -68.95 -73.36 -50.63
CA ALA A 211 -69.05 -74.69 -50.02
C ALA A 211 -70.51 -75.08 -49.72
N LYS A 212 -71.33 -74.13 -49.26
CA LYS A 212 -72.77 -74.33 -49.06
C LYS A 212 -73.50 -74.57 -50.37
N ASP A 213 -73.24 -73.77 -51.40
CA ASP A 213 -73.82 -73.95 -52.73
C ASP A 213 -73.42 -75.31 -53.34
N MET A 214 -72.16 -75.73 -53.15
CA MET A 214 -71.67 -77.04 -53.58
C MET A 214 -72.38 -78.18 -52.83
N GLN A 215 -72.60 -78.03 -51.52
CA GLN A 215 -73.34 -78.98 -50.70
C GLN A 215 -74.82 -79.07 -51.12
N GLU A 216 -75.47 -77.93 -51.37
CA GLU A 216 -76.85 -77.87 -51.88
C GLU A 216 -76.96 -78.49 -53.28
N ALA A 217 -75.99 -78.24 -54.17
CA ALA A 217 -75.93 -78.86 -55.49
C ALA A 217 -75.70 -80.38 -55.40
N MET A 218 -74.89 -80.85 -54.45
CA MET A 218 -74.66 -82.28 -54.19
C MET A 218 -75.93 -82.96 -53.64
N GLU A 219 -76.65 -82.33 -52.71
CA GLU A 219 -77.92 -82.84 -52.20
C GLU A 219 -79.02 -82.79 -53.27
N ALA A 220 -79.07 -81.75 -54.12
CA ALA A 220 -79.98 -81.67 -55.26
C ALA A 220 -79.67 -82.75 -56.33
N ALA A 221 -78.40 -83.11 -56.53
CA ALA A 221 -78.00 -84.23 -57.38
C ALA A 221 -78.41 -85.58 -56.78
N LYS A 222 -78.41 -85.70 -55.44
CA LYS A 222 -78.88 -86.89 -54.70
C LYS A 222 -80.40 -87.06 -54.75
N VAL A 223 -81.17 -85.96 -54.73
CA VAL A 223 -82.64 -85.96 -54.84
C VAL A 223 -83.13 -86.22 -56.28
N ARG A 224 -82.34 -85.90 -57.31
CA ARG A 224 -82.68 -86.19 -58.73
C ARG A 224 -82.30 -87.59 -59.21
N GLY A 225 -81.67 -88.42 -58.38
CA GLY A 225 -81.21 -89.76 -58.75
C GLY A 225 -81.66 -90.82 -57.76
N ALA A 226 -82.97 -91.13 -57.72
CA ALA A 226 -83.50 -92.28 -56.96
C ALA A 226 -84.34 -93.21 -57.85
N THR A 227 -83.67 -94.09 -58.60
CA THR A 227 -84.26 -95.36 -59.09
C THR A 227 -83.20 -96.46 -59.17
N VAL A 228 -83.43 -97.53 -58.37
CA VAL A 228 -82.95 -98.94 -58.45
C VAL A 228 -81.54 -99.27 -57.89
N GLY A 229 -81.49 -100.21 -56.93
CA GLY A 229 -80.27 -100.82 -56.32
C GLY A 229 -79.68 -101.98 -57.15
N PRO A 230 -78.99 -103.01 -56.59
CA PRO A 230 -78.39 -103.23 -55.26
C PRO A 230 -76.87 -103.63 -55.32
N ALA A 231 -76.29 -104.09 -54.19
CA ALA A 231 -75.10 -104.97 -54.01
C ALA A 231 -73.82 -104.40 -53.33
N GLN A 232 -73.35 -105.15 -52.32
CA GLN A 232 -72.01 -105.16 -51.68
C GLN A 232 -70.94 -105.82 -52.61
N PRO A 233 -69.58 -105.78 -52.40
CA PRO A 233 -68.80 -105.71 -51.13
C PRO A 233 -67.49 -104.83 -51.10
N LEU A 234 -66.85 -104.82 -49.92
CA LEU A 234 -65.54 -104.26 -49.41
C LEU A 234 -64.26 -104.59 -50.25
N PRO A 235 -63.00 -104.09 -49.97
CA PRO A 235 -62.40 -103.49 -48.74
C PRO A 235 -61.51 -102.22 -48.95
N SER A 236 -61.12 -101.41 -47.94
CA SER A 236 -59.92 -101.58 -47.10
C SER A 236 -59.69 -100.35 -46.19
N THR A 237 -59.19 -100.59 -44.98
CA THR A 237 -58.70 -99.68 -43.91
C THR A 237 -57.36 -98.99 -44.28
N PRO A 238 -56.76 -98.01 -43.52
CA PRO A 238 -56.90 -97.74 -42.06
C PRO A 238 -56.89 -96.24 -41.58
N ALA A 239 -57.05 -96.10 -40.26
CA ALA A 239 -56.50 -95.09 -39.33
C ALA A 239 -57.40 -93.96 -38.76
N HIS A 240 -57.58 -94.05 -37.42
CA HIS A 240 -57.93 -93.12 -36.32
C HIS A 240 -57.70 -91.60 -36.50
N PRO A 241 -58.14 -90.70 -35.56
CA PRO A 241 -58.88 -90.89 -34.29
C PRO A 241 -60.08 -89.95 -34.03
N SER A 242 -60.98 -90.42 -33.16
CA SER A 242 -61.62 -89.71 -32.03
C SER A 242 -62.01 -88.22 -32.15
N LEU A 243 -63.32 -87.94 -32.24
CA LEU A 243 -63.90 -86.68 -31.74
C LEU A 243 -64.43 -86.87 -30.30
N PRO A 244 -64.22 -85.92 -29.38
CA PRO A 244 -64.25 -86.18 -27.95
C PRO A 244 -65.59 -85.83 -27.32
N LEU A 245 -66.05 -86.70 -26.41
CA LEU A 245 -67.10 -86.44 -25.41
C LEU A 245 -66.74 -85.31 -24.39
N GLY A 246 -65.72 -84.47 -24.67
CA GLY A 246 -65.18 -83.46 -23.75
C GLY A 246 -65.87 -82.09 -23.79
N LEU A 247 -66.46 -81.69 -24.93
CA LEU A 247 -67.05 -80.34 -25.06
C LEU A 247 -68.28 -80.11 -24.17
N GLN A 248 -68.99 -81.18 -23.81
CA GLN A 248 -70.17 -81.07 -22.95
C GLN A 248 -69.79 -80.91 -21.46
N ALA A 249 -68.67 -81.53 -21.04
CA ALA A 249 -68.14 -81.42 -19.68
C ALA A 249 -67.44 -80.07 -19.46
N ASP A 250 -66.72 -79.56 -20.45
CA ASP A 250 -66.03 -78.26 -20.37
C ASP A 250 -67.02 -77.08 -20.38
N MET A 251 -68.11 -77.18 -21.16
CA MET A 251 -69.20 -76.20 -21.10
C MET A 251 -69.92 -76.20 -19.74
N ALA A 252 -70.19 -77.38 -19.17
CA ALA A 252 -70.83 -77.48 -17.86
C ALA A 252 -69.93 -76.96 -16.73
N ASN A 253 -68.61 -77.15 -16.82
CA ASN A 253 -67.65 -76.60 -15.87
C ASN A 253 -67.53 -75.07 -15.99
N ALA A 254 -67.46 -74.53 -17.20
CA ALA A 254 -67.44 -73.08 -17.42
C ALA A 254 -68.75 -72.40 -16.96
N GLU A 255 -69.90 -73.06 -17.14
CA GLU A 255 -71.19 -72.58 -16.65
C GLU A 255 -71.26 -72.57 -15.11
N ASN A 256 -70.73 -73.61 -14.46
CA ASN A 256 -70.63 -73.68 -12.99
C ASN A 256 -69.70 -72.61 -12.41
N GLU A 257 -68.57 -72.30 -13.06
CA GLU A 257 -67.66 -71.22 -12.65
C GLU A 257 -68.32 -69.83 -12.78
N LEU A 258 -69.04 -69.57 -13.88
CA LEU A 258 -69.80 -68.32 -14.04
C LEU A 258 -70.92 -68.18 -13.00
N ILE A 259 -71.59 -69.28 -12.63
CA ILE A 259 -72.59 -69.27 -11.56
C ILE A 259 -71.95 -68.99 -10.20
N ALA A 260 -70.78 -69.58 -9.91
CA ALA A 260 -70.05 -69.34 -8.67
C ALA A 260 -69.57 -67.89 -8.57
N GLU A 261 -69.05 -67.32 -9.66
CA GLU A 261 -68.62 -65.93 -9.70
C GLU A 261 -69.79 -64.95 -9.59
N LYS A 262 -70.92 -65.22 -10.26
CA LYS A 262 -72.14 -64.42 -10.12
C LYS A 262 -72.64 -64.40 -8.68
N LYS A 263 -72.64 -65.55 -7.99
CA LYS A 263 -73.00 -65.64 -6.56
C LYS A 263 -72.05 -64.84 -5.67
N PHE A 264 -70.74 -64.89 -5.93
CA PHE A 264 -69.75 -64.12 -5.17
C PHE A 264 -69.95 -62.59 -5.34
N ARG A 265 -70.24 -62.16 -6.57
CA ARG A 265 -70.52 -60.77 -6.92
C ARG A 265 -71.83 -60.26 -6.28
N GLU A 266 -72.90 -61.07 -6.33
CA GLU A 266 -74.17 -60.76 -5.68
C GLU A 266 -74.03 -60.67 -4.16
N ASN A 267 -73.26 -61.57 -3.55
CA ASN A 267 -73.06 -61.55 -2.09
C ASN A 267 -72.25 -60.31 -1.65
N SER A 268 -71.24 -59.92 -2.44
CA SER A 268 -70.45 -58.70 -2.23
C SER A 268 -71.31 -57.43 -2.38
N LEU A 269 -72.19 -57.38 -3.38
CA LEU A 269 -73.15 -56.29 -3.58
C LEU A 269 -74.19 -56.24 -2.46
N SER A 270 -74.64 -57.38 -1.94
CA SER A 270 -75.53 -57.50 -0.78
C SER A 270 -74.90 -56.88 0.48
N ILE A 271 -73.61 -57.15 0.73
CA ILE A 271 -72.87 -56.58 1.86
C ILE A 271 -72.75 -55.06 1.72
N GLN A 272 -72.39 -54.56 0.53
CA GLN A 272 -72.30 -53.12 0.26
C GLN A 272 -73.68 -52.43 0.39
N LYS A 273 -74.76 -53.04 -0.13
CA LYS A 273 -76.13 -52.52 0.02
C LYS A 273 -76.55 -52.41 1.49
N LYS A 274 -76.29 -53.43 2.32
CA LYS A 274 -76.57 -53.38 3.76
C LYS A 274 -75.79 -52.27 4.46
N GLN A 275 -74.57 -51.97 4.04
CA GLN A 275 -73.77 -50.89 4.60
C GLN A 275 -74.33 -49.50 4.21
N ILE A 276 -74.81 -49.35 2.98
CA ILE A 276 -75.48 -48.12 2.49
C ILE A 276 -76.83 -47.91 3.19
N GLU A 277 -77.62 -48.96 3.41
CA GLU A 277 -78.88 -48.88 4.16
C GLU A 277 -78.66 -48.46 5.61
N ARG A 278 -77.61 -48.97 6.28
CA ARG A 278 -77.21 -48.52 7.62
C ARG A 278 -76.84 -47.04 7.68
N ILE A 279 -76.27 -46.49 6.61
CA ILE A 279 -75.96 -45.05 6.51
C ILE A 279 -77.25 -44.26 6.26
N ARG A 280 -78.12 -44.72 5.35
CA ARG A 280 -79.40 -44.06 5.05
C ARG A 280 -80.38 -44.05 6.23
N ALA A 281 -80.40 -45.09 7.08
CA ALA A 281 -81.24 -45.13 8.27
C ALA A 281 -80.80 -44.15 9.37
N LYS A 282 -79.50 -43.81 9.44
CA LYS A 282 -78.96 -42.85 10.42
C LYS A 282 -79.29 -41.39 10.09
N HIS A 283 -79.37 -41.06 8.80
CA HIS A 283 -79.57 -39.69 8.32
C HIS A 283 -80.92 -39.02 8.72
N PRO A 284 -82.09 -39.70 8.68
CA PRO A 284 -83.35 -39.10 9.13
C PRO A 284 -83.43 -38.98 10.66
N ILE A 285 -82.79 -39.87 11.42
CA ILE A 285 -82.77 -39.84 12.90
C ILE A 285 -82.01 -38.61 13.41
N GLU A 286 -80.88 -38.27 12.78
CA GLU A 286 -80.12 -37.06 13.13
C GLU A 286 -80.83 -35.76 12.73
N ARG A 287 -81.54 -35.76 11.60
CA ARG A 287 -82.28 -34.57 11.12
C ARG A 287 -83.48 -34.24 12.02
N HIS A 288 -84.18 -35.25 12.54
CA HIS A 288 -85.30 -35.06 13.47
C HIS A 288 -84.82 -34.62 14.87
N ARG A 289 -83.61 -35.03 15.29
CA ARG A 289 -83.03 -34.63 16.58
C ARG A 289 -82.57 -33.17 16.60
N ARG A 290 -82.11 -32.64 15.46
CA ARG A 290 -81.70 -31.22 15.33
C ARG A 290 -82.88 -30.25 15.25
N MET A 291 -83.99 -30.62 14.61
CA MET A 291 -85.16 -29.73 14.51
C MET A 291 -85.98 -29.62 15.80
N ARG A 292 -85.92 -30.61 16.71
CA ARG A 292 -86.65 -30.55 18.01
C ARG A 292 -85.92 -29.82 19.12
N ALA A 293 -84.63 -29.52 18.97
CA ALA A 293 -83.82 -28.85 19.99
C ALA A 293 -83.81 -27.32 19.88
N GLN A 294 -84.48 -26.75 18.87
CA GLN A 294 -84.44 -25.32 18.56
C GLN A 294 -85.73 -24.56 18.91
N LEU A 295 -86.78 -25.27 19.36
CA LEU A 295 -88.03 -24.71 19.87
C LEU A 295 -88.32 -25.32 21.24
N ASP A 296 -87.87 -24.64 22.30
CA ASP A 296 -88.50 -24.55 23.64
C ASP A 296 -87.42 -24.35 24.70
N ARG A 297 -87.29 -23.09 25.15
CA ARG A 297 -86.68 -22.77 26.44
C ARG A 297 -87.61 -21.82 27.20
N PRO A 298 -88.35 -22.32 28.20
CA PRO A 298 -88.94 -21.47 29.22
C PRO A 298 -88.13 -21.46 30.52
N SER A 299 -88.27 -20.31 31.17
CA SER A 299 -87.81 -19.86 32.48
C SER A 299 -87.98 -20.84 33.64
N VAL A 300 -87.05 -20.75 34.59
CA VAL A 300 -86.96 -21.52 35.85
C VAL A 300 -87.92 -20.95 36.91
N LEU A 301 -88.65 -21.83 37.61
CA LEU A 301 -89.00 -21.71 39.04
C LEU A 301 -89.03 -23.10 39.70
N PRO A 302 -88.83 -23.19 41.04
CA PRO A 302 -88.08 -24.28 41.66
C PRO A 302 -88.94 -25.25 42.48
N GLY A 303 -88.49 -26.50 42.57
CA GLY A 303 -88.88 -27.42 43.65
C GLY A 303 -89.52 -28.72 43.20
N ALA A 304 -88.69 -29.69 42.81
CA ALA A 304 -88.98 -31.12 42.93
C ALA A 304 -87.66 -31.89 42.87
N LYS A 305 -87.44 -32.84 43.79
CA LYS A 305 -86.33 -33.80 43.72
C LYS A 305 -86.48 -34.59 42.41
N LEU A 306 -85.67 -34.25 41.41
CA LEU A 306 -85.63 -34.97 40.15
C LEU A 306 -84.49 -35.99 40.23
N GLU A 307 -84.83 -37.28 40.21
CA GLU A 307 -83.92 -38.29 39.71
C GLU A 307 -83.44 -37.83 38.33
N ALA A 308 -82.12 -37.68 38.18
CA ALA A 308 -81.54 -37.18 36.95
C ALA A 308 -81.96 -38.12 35.81
N SER A 309 -82.78 -37.61 34.88
CA SER A 309 -83.19 -38.33 33.68
C SER A 309 -81.96 -38.88 32.97
N LYS A 310 -82.03 -40.08 32.41
CA LYS A 310 -80.91 -40.75 31.74
C LYS A 310 -80.20 -39.84 30.72
N ALA A 311 -80.98 -39.02 30.00
CA ALA A 311 -80.45 -38.03 29.06
C ALA A 311 -79.62 -36.91 29.74
N GLN A 312 -79.97 -36.54 30.98
CA GLN A 312 -79.25 -35.53 31.75
C GLN A 312 -77.93 -36.08 32.30
N ILE A 313 -77.89 -37.35 32.71
CA ILE A 313 -76.65 -38.03 33.11
C ILE A 313 -75.71 -38.20 31.90
N GLU A 314 -76.24 -38.63 30.74
CA GLU A 314 -75.46 -38.74 29.50
C GLU A 314 -74.91 -37.37 29.06
N TYR A 315 -75.72 -36.31 29.12
CA TYR A 315 -75.28 -34.95 28.81
C TYR A 315 -74.20 -34.47 29.79
N GLN A 316 -74.39 -34.69 31.09
CA GLN A 316 -73.42 -34.30 32.11
C GLN A 316 -72.09 -35.05 31.94
N GLY A 317 -72.13 -36.34 31.59
CA GLY A 317 -70.93 -37.13 31.29
C GLY A 317 -70.18 -36.68 30.03
N LEU A 318 -70.90 -36.24 28.99
CA LEU A 318 -70.28 -35.64 27.80
C LEU A 318 -69.61 -34.30 28.15
N VAL A 319 -70.29 -33.43 28.90
CA VAL A 319 -69.74 -32.13 29.31
C VAL A 319 -68.49 -32.30 30.18
N THR A 320 -68.49 -33.23 31.14
CA THR A 320 -67.31 -33.49 31.98
C THR A 320 -66.16 -34.09 31.17
N SER A 321 -66.45 -34.97 30.20
CA SER A 321 -65.43 -35.52 29.29
C SER A 321 -64.78 -34.42 28.44
N GLU A 322 -65.57 -33.54 27.83
CA GLU A 322 -65.04 -32.41 27.04
C GLU A 322 -64.24 -31.42 27.91
N VAL A 323 -64.72 -31.15 29.12
CA VAL A 323 -64.00 -30.34 30.11
C VAL A 323 -62.64 -30.94 30.46
N GLU A 324 -62.56 -32.24 30.70
CA GLU A 324 -61.28 -32.92 31.01
C GLU A 324 -60.34 -32.98 29.79
N LYS A 325 -60.87 -33.05 28.56
CA LYS A 325 -60.07 -32.88 27.33
C LYS A 325 -59.46 -31.47 27.25
N VAL A 326 -60.24 -30.44 27.55
CA VAL A 326 -59.74 -29.05 27.56
C VAL A 326 -58.71 -28.88 28.68
N LYS A 327 -58.99 -29.40 29.86
CA LYS A 327 -58.08 -29.34 31.02
C LYS A 327 -56.75 -30.04 30.75
N SER A 328 -56.76 -31.22 30.12
CA SER A 328 -55.54 -31.92 29.72
C SER A 328 -54.78 -31.20 28.61
N ALA A 329 -55.47 -30.65 27.60
CA ALA A 329 -54.84 -29.88 26.53
C ALA A 329 -54.16 -28.59 27.05
N VAL A 330 -54.79 -27.91 28.00
CA VAL A 330 -54.30 -26.67 28.64
C VAL A 330 -53.42 -26.98 29.86
N GLN A 331 -53.22 -28.27 30.19
CA GLN A 331 -52.42 -28.83 31.28
C GLN A 331 -52.74 -28.30 32.69
N CYS A 332 -53.98 -27.90 32.98
CA CYS A 332 -54.36 -27.36 34.28
C CYS A 332 -54.97 -28.41 35.22
N SER A 333 -54.92 -28.16 36.53
CA SER A 333 -55.43 -29.10 37.54
C SER A 333 -56.91 -28.85 37.86
N HIS A 334 -57.33 -27.58 37.85
CA HIS A 334 -58.71 -27.19 38.15
C HIS A 334 -59.39 -26.49 36.98
N LEU A 335 -60.70 -26.66 36.92
CA LEU A 335 -61.61 -26.05 35.95
C LEU A 335 -61.49 -24.52 35.91
N TRP A 336 -61.34 -23.90 37.09
CA TRP A 336 -61.26 -22.46 37.25
C TRP A 336 -59.97 -21.86 36.67
N ASP A 337 -58.92 -22.68 36.50
CA ASP A 337 -57.62 -22.23 35.99
C ASP A 337 -57.59 -22.14 34.46
N ILE A 338 -58.55 -22.78 33.77
CA ILE A 338 -58.60 -22.84 32.29
C ILE A 338 -58.63 -21.42 31.71
N ALA A 339 -59.50 -20.55 32.24
CA ALA A 339 -59.62 -19.16 31.77
C ALA A 339 -58.32 -18.37 32.00
N GLY A 340 -57.69 -18.55 33.17
CA GLY A 340 -56.41 -17.91 33.50
C GLY A 340 -55.28 -18.34 32.56
N ARG A 341 -55.20 -19.63 32.22
CA ARG A 341 -54.20 -20.15 31.28
C ARG A 341 -54.41 -19.69 29.85
N PHE A 342 -55.66 -19.61 29.37
CA PHE A 342 -55.94 -19.03 28.05
C PHE A 342 -55.56 -17.54 28.00
N MET A 343 -55.81 -16.78 29.06
CA MET A 343 -55.38 -15.38 29.14
C MET A 343 -53.85 -15.25 29.18
N ALA A 344 -53.16 -16.11 29.92
CA ALA A 344 -51.70 -16.16 29.94
C ALA A 344 -51.12 -16.57 28.58
N GLN A 345 -51.72 -17.56 27.90
CA GLN A 345 -51.35 -17.98 26.56
C GLN A 345 -51.55 -16.85 25.55
N LYS A 346 -52.68 -16.14 25.60
CA LYS A 346 -52.95 -14.96 24.77
C LYS A 346 -51.92 -13.86 24.99
N LYS A 347 -51.58 -13.56 26.26
CA LYS A 347 -50.54 -12.57 26.58
C LYS A 347 -49.15 -13.00 26.11
N SER A 348 -48.83 -14.30 26.20
CA SER A 348 -47.59 -14.88 25.67
C SER A 348 -47.55 -14.78 24.14
N GLU A 349 -48.66 -15.09 23.47
CA GLU A 349 -48.82 -14.96 22.03
C GLU A 349 -48.63 -13.52 21.57
N GLU A 350 -49.29 -12.56 22.23
CA GLU A 350 -49.12 -11.12 21.95
C GLU A 350 -47.65 -10.68 22.13
N ASN A 351 -46.97 -11.17 23.17
CA ASN A 351 -45.55 -10.87 23.39
C ASN A 351 -44.65 -11.48 22.29
N LEU A 352 -44.93 -12.72 21.87
CA LEU A 352 -44.21 -13.37 20.77
C LEU A 352 -44.45 -12.65 19.45
N GLN A 353 -45.70 -12.25 19.16
CA GLN A 353 -46.02 -11.43 17.98
C GLN A 353 -45.26 -10.10 17.99
N GLN A 354 -45.16 -9.43 19.15
CA GLN A 354 -44.34 -8.22 19.28
C GLN A 354 -42.85 -8.50 19.06
N GLN A 355 -42.32 -9.63 19.54
CA GLN A 355 -40.92 -10.01 19.30
C GLN A 355 -40.66 -10.32 17.82
N ILE A 356 -41.58 -11.01 17.15
CA ILE A 356 -41.52 -11.28 15.70
C ILE A 356 -41.53 -9.95 14.94
N ALA A 357 -42.45 -9.03 15.23
CA ALA A 357 -42.48 -7.73 14.57
C ALA A 357 -41.20 -6.91 14.80
N LYS A 358 -40.60 -7.00 16.00
CA LYS A 358 -39.31 -6.34 16.31
C LYS A 358 -38.15 -6.99 15.55
N SER A 359 -38.11 -8.32 15.44
CA SER A 359 -37.05 -9.02 14.71
C SER A 359 -37.17 -8.81 13.21
N GLU A 360 -38.38 -8.79 12.65
CA GLU A 360 -38.64 -8.45 11.25
C GLU A 360 -38.20 -7.02 10.91
N LYS A 361 -38.51 -6.04 11.77
CA LYS A 361 -38.01 -4.66 11.60
C LYS A 361 -36.49 -4.60 11.62
N LYS A 362 -35.84 -5.31 12.55
CA LYS A 362 -34.37 -5.41 12.58
C LYS A 362 -33.82 -6.06 11.32
N GLN A 363 -34.45 -7.14 10.85
CA GLN A 363 -34.05 -7.83 9.63
C GLN A 363 -34.19 -6.94 8.39
N GLN A 364 -35.27 -6.16 8.28
CA GLN A 364 -35.45 -5.17 7.21
C GLN A 364 -34.39 -4.07 7.29
N GLY A 365 -34.11 -3.55 8.49
CA GLY A 365 -33.05 -2.58 8.73
C GLY A 365 -31.68 -3.11 8.29
N LEU A 366 -31.31 -4.31 8.73
CA LEU A 366 -30.06 -4.98 8.34
C LEU A 366 -30.00 -5.26 6.83
N LYS A 367 -31.10 -5.69 6.20
CA LYS A 367 -31.17 -5.86 4.74
C LYS A 367 -30.95 -4.53 4.00
N SER A 368 -31.49 -3.43 4.51
CA SER A 368 -31.29 -2.10 3.92
C SER A 368 -29.85 -1.61 4.07
N GLN A 369 -29.23 -1.84 5.23
CA GLN A 369 -27.81 -1.56 5.48
C GLN A 369 -26.91 -2.42 4.60
N LEU A 370 -27.22 -3.70 4.45
CA LEU A 370 -26.48 -4.62 3.58
C LEU A 370 -26.53 -4.15 2.12
N LYS A 371 -27.70 -3.77 1.60
CA LYS A 371 -27.81 -3.17 0.26
C LYS A 371 -27.03 -1.86 0.11
N ALA A 372 -27.02 -1.02 1.15
CA ALA A 372 -26.25 0.23 1.13
C ALA A 372 -24.73 -0.04 1.12
N LEU A 373 -24.27 -1.02 1.90
CA LEU A 373 -22.87 -1.47 1.92
C LEU A 373 -22.48 -2.16 0.62
N GLU A 374 -23.35 -2.98 0.01
CA GLU A 374 -23.14 -3.58 -1.30
C GLU A 374 -23.03 -2.51 -2.39
N LEU A 375 -23.88 -1.48 -2.33
CA LEU A 375 -23.79 -0.34 -3.23
C LEU A 375 -22.45 0.38 -3.04
N GLN A 376 -22.07 0.74 -1.81
CA GLN A 376 -20.76 1.35 -1.51
C GLN A 376 -19.59 0.49 -2.00
N ARG A 377 -19.64 -0.82 -1.78
CA ARG A 377 -18.64 -1.77 -2.27
C ARG A 377 -18.60 -1.80 -3.79
N ALA A 378 -19.74 -1.77 -4.48
CA ALA A 378 -19.80 -1.67 -5.92
C ALA A 378 -19.23 -0.34 -6.43
N THR A 379 -19.51 0.78 -5.76
CA THR A 379 -18.90 2.07 -6.07
C THR A 379 -17.39 2.04 -5.88
N LEU A 380 -16.89 1.45 -4.79
CA LEU A 380 -15.45 1.30 -4.54
C LEU A 380 -14.78 0.34 -5.54
N LYS A 381 -15.48 -0.73 -5.95
CA LYS A 381 -14.96 -1.75 -6.86
C LYS A 381 -14.94 -1.28 -8.32
N PHE A 382 -15.93 -0.48 -8.74
CA PHE A 382 -16.16 -0.15 -10.14
C PHE A 382 -16.06 1.34 -10.47
N HIS A 383 -15.93 2.25 -9.49
CA HIS A 383 -15.67 3.66 -9.73
C HIS A 383 -14.33 4.06 -9.12
N GLN A 384 -13.42 4.56 -9.96
CA GLN A 384 -12.32 5.40 -9.53
C GLN A 384 -12.92 6.71 -8.98
N SER A 385 -13.27 6.71 -7.69
CA SER A 385 -13.65 7.95 -7.00
C SER A 385 -12.47 8.93 -7.04
N PRO A 386 -12.70 10.26 -7.13
CA PRO A 386 -11.65 11.26 -6.97
C PRO A 386 -10.81 11.08 -5.70
N GLY A 387 -11.38 10.44 -4.65
CA GLY A 387 -10.66 10.08 -3.43
C GLY A 387 -9.68 8.90 -3.59
N PHE A 388 -9.90 7.98 -4.53
CA PHE A 388 -8.97 6.89 -4.83
C PHE A 388 -7.80 7.37 -5.70
N LEU A 389 -8.06 8.34 -6.59
CA LEU A 389 -6.99 9.11 -7.24
C LEU A 389 -6.23 9.94 -6.20
N SER A 390 -6.89 10.63 -5.27
CA SER A 390 -6.23 11.36 -4.19
C SER A 390 -5.40 10.47 -3.26
N SER A 391 -5.88 9.28 -2.90
CA SER A 391 -5.14 8.35 -2.04
C SER A 391 -3.96 7.73 -2.77
N LYS A 392 -4.16 7.31 -4.03
CA LYS A 392 -3.09 6.71 -4.83
C LYS A 392 -2.04 7.73 -5.24
N THR A 393 -2.43 8.95 -5.61
CA THR A 393 -1.49 10.06 -5.84
C THR A 393 -0.80 10.50 -4.55
N LEU A 394 -1.46 10.44 -3.39
CA LEU A 394 -0.82 10.68 -2.10
C LEU A 394 0.21 9.59 -1.77
N GLU A 395 -0.13 8.33 -2.02
CA GLU A 395 0.78 7.20 -1.86
C GLU A 395 1.99 7.32 -2.80
N GLU A 396 1.77 7.62 -4.09
CA GLU A 396 2.84 7.87 -5.07
C GLU A 396 3.71 9.08 -4.66
N ASN A 397 3.12 10.15 -4.14
CA ASN A 397 3.87 11.30 -3.61
C ASN A 397 4.65 10.96 -2.35
N LEU A 398 4.11 10.13 -1.46
CA LEU A 398 4.81 9.67 -0.25
C LEU A 398 5.98 8.74 -0.60
N TRP A 399 5.80 7.83 -1.56
CA TRP A 399 6.87 7.00 -2.10
C TRP A 399 7.98 7.84 -2.71
N LYS A 400 7.63 8.82 -3.55
CA LYS A 400 8.60 9.73 -4.16
C LYS A 400 9.36 10.55 -3.12
N ASN A 401 8.67 11.09 -2.11
CA ASN A 401 9.30 11.82 -1.02
C ASN A 401 10.21 10.93 -0.16
N LEU A 402 9.84 9.65 0.03
CA LEU A 402 10.66 8.69 0.73
C LEU A 402 11.96 8.42 -0.04
N GLU A 403 11.85 8.16 -1.34
CA GLU A 403 13.00 7.95 -2.24
C GLU A 403 13.94 9.18 -2.25
N GLU A 404 13.38 10.39 -2.34
CA GLU A 404 14.16 11.64 -2.30
C GLU A 404 14.90 11.83 -0.95
N GLU A 405 14.26 11.51 0.19
CA GLU A 405 14.91 11.57 1.50
C GLU A 405 15.93 10.45 1.72
N GLU A 406 15.72 9.25 1.18
CA GLU A 406 16.68 8.14 1.21
C GLU A 406 17.94 8.47 0.41
N GLU A 407 17.80 9.07 -0.77
CA GLU A 407 18.93 9.59 -1.53
C GLU A 407 19.65 10.70 -0.76
N ARG A 408 18.90 11.61 -0.15
CA ARG A 408 19.47 12.73 0.62
C ARG A 408 20.27 12.21 1.81
N LEU A 409 19.75 11.21 2.50
CA LEU A 409 20.42 10.52 3.60
C LEU A 409 21.67 9.77 3.13
N SER A 410 21.61 9.11 1.97
CA SER A 410 22.77 8.44 1.36
C SER A 410 23.89 9.42 1.01
N ARG A 411 23.55 10.58 0.44
CA ARG A 411 24.51 11.67 0.17
C ARG A 411 25.18 12.18 1.45
N VAL A 412 24.40 12.41 2.50
CA VAL A 412 24.94 12.88 3.80
C VAL A 412 25.82 11.82 4.46
N ARG A 413 25.43 10.54 4.40
CA ARG A 413 26.26 9.43 4.89
C ARG A 413 27.59 9.34 4.14
N GLY A 414 27.56 9.40 2.80
CA GLY A 414 28.78 9.43 2.00
C GLY A 414 29.70 10.59 2.34
N GLN A 415 29.15 11.79 2.55
CA GLN A 415 29.95 12.94 2.98
C GLN A 415 30.52 12.77 4.39
N ALA A 416 29.75 12.19 5.32
CA ALA A 416 30.23 11.93 6.68
C ALA A 416 31.39 10.93 6.68
N SER A 417 31.32 9.85 5.88
CA SER A 417 32.41 8.89 5.73
C SER A 417 33.68 9.53 5.15
N LYS A 418 33.57 10.35 4.10
CA LYS A 418 34.71 11.11 3.55
C LYS A 418 35.35 12.03 4.58
N ASN A 419 34.54 12.73 5.38
CA ASN A 419 35.06 13.61 6.44
C ASN A 419 35.76 12.82 7.55
N GLN A 420 35.29 11.61 7.86
CA GLN A 420 35.92 10.75 8.86
C GLN A 420 37.26 10.20 8.36
N GLU A 421 37.35 9.80 7.09
CA GLU A 421 38.61 9.39 6.46
C GLU A 421 39.63 10.53 6.46
N LEU A 422 39.21 11.75 6.10
CA LEU A 422 40.06 12.93 6.15
C LEU A 422 40.58 13.21 7.56
N LEU A 423 39.74 13.06 8.60
CA LEU A 423 40.14 13.23 9.98
C LEU A 423 41.22 12.20 10.38
N LEU A 424 41.06 10.94 9.99
CA LEU A 424 42.06 9.89 10.23
C LEU A 424 43.39 10.21 9.53
N HIS A 425 43.37 10.73 8.30
CA HIS A 425 44.59 11.18 7.63
C HIS A 425 45.28 12.32 8.38
N PHE A 426 44.52 13.29 8.90
CA PHE A 426 45.09 14.36 9.72
C PHE A 426 45.69 13.84 11.02
N GLU A 427 45.00 12.96 11.74
CA GLU A 427 45.51 12.35 12.97
C GLU A 427 46.80 11.57 12.73
N ASN A 428 46.82 10.73 11.69
CA ASN A 428 48.01 9.99 11.27
C ASN A 428 49.16 10.93 10.86
N GLY A 429 48.87 12.02 10.16
CA GLY A 429 49.86 13.03 9.77
C GLY A 429 50.49 13.72 10.99
N VAL A 430 49.68 14.06 11.98
CA VAL A 430 50.13 14.66 13.25
C VAL A 430 50.97 13.66 14.06
N ASP A 431 50.54 12.40 14.15
CA ASP A 431 51.29 11.35 14.86
C ASP A 431 52.66 11.08 14.22
N ASN A 432 52.72 11.04 12.88
CA ASN A 432 53.99 10.95 12.15
C ASN A 432 54.92 12.14 12.43
N LEU A 433 54.36 13.35 12.52
CA LEU A 433 55.14 14.54 12.84
C LEU A 433 55.69 14.50 14.27
N ILE A 434 54.89 14.02 15.24
CA ILE A 434 55.37 13.80 16.61
C ILE A 434 56.54 12.83 16.65
N LEU A 435 56.44 11.70 15.94
CA LEU A 435 57.51 10.70 15.89
C LEU A 435 58.81 11.30 15.34
N ARG A 436 58.74 12.14 14.30
CA ARG A 436 59.92 12.81 13.73
C ARG A 436 60.52 13.87 14.65
N LEU A 437 59.70 14.52 15.47
CA LEU A 437 60.13 15.58 16.40
C LEU A 437 60.49 15.04 17.79
N TRP A 438 60.40 13.73 17.98
CA TRP A 438 60.52 13.04 19.27
C TRP A 438 61.86 13.31 19.96
N ASP A 439 62.96 13.27 19.21
CA ASP A 439 64.32 13.35 19.76
C ASP A 439 64.80 14.79 20.03
N ILE A 440 64.03 15.80 19.66
CA ILE A 440 64.43 17.20 19.83
C ILE A 440 64.19 17.61 21.27
N ARG A 441 65.26 17.87 22.03
CA ARG A 441 65.16 18.32 23.43
C ARG A 441 65.00 19.83 23.51
N VAL A 442 63.90 20.27 24.12
CA VAL A 442 63.64 21.69 24.38
C VAL A 442 63.97 21.98 25.85
N PRO A 443 64.80 22.99 26.16
CA PRO A 443 65.13 23.34 27.54
C PRO A 443 63.88 23.72 28.35
N GLY A 444 63.69 23.12 29.52
CA GLY A 444 62.56 23.40 30.42
C GLY A 444 61.31 22.55 30.22
N GLN A 445 61.33 21.54 29.33
CA GLN A 445 60.21 20.62 29.12
C GLN A 445 60.46 19.29 29.86
N GLU A 446 59.75 19.06 30.97
CA GLU A 446 59.81 17.78 31.71
C GLU A 446 58.85 16.74 31.11
N GLY A 447 59.40 15.65 30.58
CA GLY A 447 58.72 14.37 30.33
C GLY A 447 57.56 14.35 29.31
N PHE A 448 57.51 13.31 28.48
CA PHE A 448 56.35 13.04 27.65
C PHE A 448 55.13 12.68 28.51
N SER A 449 54.09 13.54 28.52
CA SER A 449 52.75 13.13 28.97
C SER A 449 52.04 12.43 27.81
N LYS A 450 51.26 11.38 28.12
CA LYS A 450 50.48 10.63 27.13
C LYS A 450 49.41 11.57 26.54
N MET A 451 49.64 12.07 25.32
CA MET A 451 48.72 13.01 24.66
C MET A 451 47.60 12.24 23.97
N GLU A 452 46.39 12.38 24.51
CA GLU A 452 45.17 11.74 23.97
C GLU A 452 44.46 12.62 22.93
N ASP A 453 44.64 13.93 22.98
CA ASP A 453 43.97 14.91 22.13
C ASP A 453 44.87 15.41 20.97
N VAL A 454 44.31 15.48 19.75
CA VAL A 454 44.97 15.94 18.52
C VAL A 454 45.48 17.38 18.66
N PHE A 455 44.78 18.22 19.41
CA PHE A 455 45.20 19.60 19.63
C PHE A 455 46.44 19.68 20.52
N GLN A 456 46.54 18.84 21.56
CA GLN A 456 47.72 18.74 22.40
C GLN A 456 48.92 18.23 21.59
N LYS A 457 48.68 17.23 20.73
CA LYS A 457 49.67 16.69 19.79
C LYS A 457 50.20 17.79 18.84
N LEU A 458 49.34 18.63 18.29
CA LEU A 458 49.72 19.76 17.45
C LEU A 458 50.52 20.84 18.20
N GLN A 459 50.10 21.19 19.42
CA GLN A 459 50.84 22.14 20.27
C GLN A 459 52.24 21.64 20.62
N PHE A 460 52.39 20.34 20.83
CA PHE A 460 53.69 19.70 21.02
C PHE A 460 54.58 19.87 19.80
N CYS A 461 54.08 19.53 18.60
CA CYS A 461 54.80 19.74 17.35
C CYS A 461 55.17 21.20 17.13
N GLU A 462 54.24 22.12 17.39
CA GLU A 462 54.47 23.57 17.25
C GLU A 462 55.60 24.05 18.15
N THR A 463 55.61 23.65 19.42
CA THR A 463 56.65 24.04 20.38
C THR A 463 58.04 23.55 19.94
N LYS A 464 58.12 22.30 19.45
CA LYS A 464 59.37 21.70 18.96
C LYS A 464 59.85 22.37 17.67
N LEU A 465 58.96 22.60 16.71
CA LEU A 465 59.29 23.26 15.43
C LEU A 465 59.72 24.71 15.64
N LEU A 466 59.07 25.45 16.55
CA LEU A 466 59.48 26.81 16.91
C LEU A 466 60.86 26.82 17.58
N HIS A 467 61.17 25.84 18.42
CA HIS A 467 62.50 25.70 18.99
C HIS A 467 63.56 25.41 17.93
N MET A 468 63.30 24.47 17.01
CA MET A 468 64.19 24.21 15.86
C MET A 468 64.40 25.46 15.00
N SER A 469 63.34 26.20 14.71
CA SER A 469 63.41 27.42 13.92
C SER A 469 64.27 28.49 14.60
N ARG A 470 64.16 28.64 15.93
CA ARG A 470 65.05 29.51 16.72
C ARG A 470 66.49 29.01 16.75
N MET A 471 66.71 27.71 16.88
CA MET A 471 68.06 27.13 16.80
C MET A 471 68.71 27.38 15.43
N MET A 472 67.95 27.20 14.35
CA MET A 472 68.41 27.48 12.98
C MET A 472 68.76 28.96 12.77
N LEU A 473 68.05 29.89 13.42
CA LEU A 473 68.33 31.33 13.37
C LEU A 473 69.60 31.73 14.12
N HIS A 474 70.01 30.95 15.13
CA HIS A 474 71.22 31.18 15.93
C HIS A 474 72.41 30.32 15.49
N LEU A 475 72.24 29.49 14.46
CA LEU A 475 73.30 28.67 13.90
C LEU A 475 74.18 29.55 12.99
N PRO A 476 75.51 29.64 13.22
CA PRO A 476 76.40 30.40 12.36
C PRO A 476 76.27 29.96 10.90
N SER A 477 76.19 30.91 9.97
CA SER A 477 76.06 30.63 8.52
C SER A 477 77.19 29.75 7.95
N GLU A 478 78.31 29.62 8.67
CA GLU A 478 79.46 28.76 8.38
C GLU A 478 79.15 27.24 8.52
N ILE A 479 78.08 26.85 9.23
CA ILE A 479 77.66 25.44 9.36
C ILE A 479 76.67 25.04 8.25
N LEU A 480 75.88 26.00 7.74
CA LEU A 480 74.86 25.79 6.70
C LEU A 480 75.44 25.88 5.28
N ARG A 481 76.66 26.36 5.13
CA ARG A 481 77.51 26.18 3.94
C ARG A 481 78.84 25.58 4.39
N PRO A 482 78.95 24.24 4.45
CA PRO A 482 80.25 23.61 4.50
C PRO A 482 81.06 24.13 3.33
N ASP A 483 82.31 24.52 3.56
CA ASP A 483 83.23 24.76 2.46
C ASP A 483 83.28 23.47 1.62
N GLU A 484 82.70 23.48 0.42
CA GLU A 484 82.61 22.30 -0.46
C GLU A 484 84.01 21.74 -0.80
N SER A 485 85.06 22.53 -0.56
CA SER A 485 86.48 22.19 -0.65
C SER A 485 87.11 21.61 0.62
N SER A 486 86.37 21.45 1.72
CA SER A 486 86.85 20.82 2.95
C SER A 486 86.90 19.29 2.79
N GLU A 487 88.10 18.68 2.87
CA GLU A 487 88.30 17.23 2.78
C GLU A 487 87.38 16.44 3.72
N ALA A 488 87.14 16.96 4.93
CA ALA A 488 86.28 16.30 5.92
C ALA A 488 84.81 16.22 5.48
N PHE A 489 84.31 17.23 4.75
CA PHE A 489 82.93 17.24 4.24
C PHE A 489 82.76 16.28 3.07
N VAL A 490 83.74 16.24 2.16
CA VAL A 490 83.75 15.31 1.01
C VAL A 490 83.80 13.85 1.50
N HIS A 491 84.61 13.55 2.51
CA HIS A 491 84.66 12.22 3.12
C HIS A 491 83.35 11.83 3.81
N LEU A 492 82.72 12.76 4.55
CA LEU A 492 81.43 12.51 5.18
C LEU A 492 80.32 12.30 4.14
N TRP A 493 80.33 13.08 3.06
CA TRP A 493 79.37 12.96 1.97
C TRP A 493 79.49 11.62 1.26
N ASN A 494 80.70 11.24 0.86
CA ASN A 494 80.95 9.94 0.22
C ASN A 494 80.59 8.77 1.16
N PHE A 495 80.87 8.88 2.46
CA PHE A 495 80.50 7.87 3.45
C PHE A 495 78.98 7.73 3.61
N LEU A 496 78.24 8.84 3.63
CA LEU A 496 76.77 8.82 3.68
C LEU A 496 76.16 8.28 2.39
N GLU A 497 76.73 8.63 1.23
CA GLU A 497 76.28 8.16 -0.08
C GLU A 497 76.59 6.67 -0.31
N GLU A 498 77.71 6.17 0.22
CA GLU A 498 78.01 4.73 0.26
C GLU A 498 77.13 3.99 1.27
N SER A 499 76.86 4.56 2.45
CA SER A 499 76.03 3.94 3.48
C SER A 499 74.54 3.89 3.12
N THR A 500 74.04 4.82 2.31
CA THR A 500 72.63 4.86 1.87
C THR A 500 72.37 4.09 0.58
N ARG A 501 73.44 3.71 -0.14
CA ARG A 501 73.36 2.95 -1.40
C ARG A 501 72.78 1.54 -1.23
N ASP A 502 73.02 0.92 -0.08
CA ASP A 502 72.64 -0.46 0.21
C ASP A 502 71.43 -0.59 1.15
N GLU A 503 70.75 0.53 1.47
CA GLU A 503 69.69 0.57 2.47
C GLU A 503 68.31 0.21 1.87
N PRO A 504 67.71 -0.95 2.19
CA PRO A 504 66.55 -1.50 1.49
C PRO A 504 65.22 -0.77 1.79
N GLN A 505 65.22 0.16 2.74
CA GLN A 505 64.02 0.91 3.14
C GLN A 505 63.74 2.14 2.26
N ASN A 506 64.69 2.57 1.41
CA ASN A 506 64.54 3.75 0.56
C ASN A 506 63.92 3.49 -0.82
N LEU A 507 63.32 2.32 -1.04
CA LEU A 507 62.65 1.95 -2.28
C LEU A 507 61.18 1.59 -2.04
N ARG A 508 60.38 2.53 -1.53
CA ARG A 508 58.91 2.46 -1.65
C ARG A 508 58.23 3.80 -1.40
N ILE A 509 58.40 4.72 -2.35
CA ILE A 509 57.30 5.64 -2.66
C ILE A 509 56.53 4.96 -3.79
N THR A 510 55.60 4.08 -3.44
CA THR A 510 54.54 3.70 -4.37
C THR A 510 53.63 4.91 -4.51
N PHE A 511 53.77 5.63 -5.62
CA PHE A 511 52.65 6.42 -6.11
C PHE A 511 51.61 5.39 -6.55
N ASP A 512 50.63 5.12 -5.70
CA ASP A 512 49.44 4.39 -6.12
C ASP A 512 48.81 5.21 -7.25
N GLY A 513 48.99 4.68 -8.46
CA GLY A 513 48.24 5.09 -9.64
C GLY A 513 46.80 4.71 -9.38
N ASP A 514 46.04 5.70 -8.92
CA ASP A 514 44.71 6.08 -9.38
C ASP A 514 44.06 7.02 -8.34
N GLU A 515 44.82 8.01 -7.85
CA GLU A 515 44.25 9.22 -7.27
C GLU A 515 43.94 10.24 -8.39
N GLU A 516 43.03 9.88 -9.29
CA GLU A 516 42.35 10.90 -10.11
C GLU A 516 41.21 11.55 -9.30
N ASP A 517 40.58 10.81 -8.37
CA ASP A 517 39.51 11.32 -7.51
C ASP A 517 40.00 12.17 -6.31
N VAL A 518 41.22 11.97 -5.82
CA VAL A 518 41.79 12.76 -4.70
C VAL A 518 42.47 14.04 -5.21
N ARG A 519 42.99 14.03 -6.45
CA ARG A 519 43.50 15.25 -7.09
C ARG A 519 42.41 16.26 -7.43
N GLU A 520 41.16 15.83 -7.62
CA GLU A 520 40.03 16.73 -7.84
C GLU A 520 39.64 17.50 -6.57
N ALA A 521 40.00 17.00 -5.37
CA ALA A 521 39.78 17.71 -4.10
C ALA A 521 40.81 18.82 -3.82
N PHE A 522 41.93 18.86 -4.56
CA PHE A 522 42.99 19.87 -4.45
C PHE A 522 43.19 20.70 -5.73
N GLN A 523 42.29 20.59 -6.71
CA GLN A 523 42.19 21.60 -7.77
C GLN A 523 41.53 22.85 -7.19
N PHE A 524 42.36 23.76 -6.71
CA PHE A 524 41.97 25.16 -6.64
C PHE A 524 41.59 25.57 -8.07
N ALA A 525 40.32 25.93 -8.26
CA ALA A 525 39.96 26.79 -9.37
C ALA A 525 40.79 28.07 -9.23
N ASP A 526 41.87 28.14 -10.02
CA ASP A 526 42.58 29.36 -10.34
C ASP A 526 41.59 30.28 -11.05
N ILE A 527 41.06 31.21 -10.28
CA ILE A 527 40.39 32.39 -10.80
C ILE A 527 41.52 33.36 -11.16
N ASP A 528 42.02 33.22 -12.38
CA ASP A 528 42.32 34.29 -13.35
C ASP A 528 43.38 33.84 -14.37
N HIS A 529 42.96 32.94 -15.25
CA HIS A 529 43.39 33.03 -16.63
C HIS A 529 42.18 33.45 -17.44
N SER A 530 42.15 34.74 -17.79
CA SER A 530 41.44 35.20 -18.99
C SER A 530 41.65 34.16 -20.08
N TYR A 531 40.58 33.58 -20.63
CA TYR A 531 40.63 32.61 -21.70
C TYR A 531 41.67 33.05 -22.76
N VAL A 532 42.82 32.34 -22.81
CA VAL A 532 43.84 32.51 -23.84
C VAL A 532 43.65 31.34 -24.81
N PRO A 533 43.10 31.57 -26.01
CA PRO A 533 42.86 30.49 -26.96
C PRO A 533 44.18 29.78 -27.30
N GLY A 534 44.16 28.45 -27.28
CA GLY A 534 45.33 27.66 -27.63
C GLY A 534 45.70 27.83 -29.11
N ARG A 535 46.95 27.55 -29.49
CA ARG A 535 47.45 27.67 -30.88
C ARG A 535 46.54 26.99 -31.92
N GLU A 536 45.94 25.86 -31.58
CA GLU A 536 45.04 25.12 -32.46
C GLU A 536 43.62 25.74 -32.52
N GLU A 537 43.17 26.40 -31.47
CA GLU A 537 41.91 27.15 -31.45
C GLU A 537 42.04 28.43 -32.28
N ILE A 538 43.15 29.17 -32.12
CA ILE A 538 43.48 30.34 -32.95
C ILE A 538 43.52 29.95 -34.43
N LYS A 539 44.12 28.81 -34.78
CA LYS A 539 44.13 28.32 -36.17
C LYS A 539 42.72 27.99 -36.67
N LYS A 540 41.88 27.33 -35.87
CA LYS A 540 40.50 26.99 -36.25
C LYS A 540 39.64 28.23 -36.43
N GLU A 541 39.81 29.23 -35.57
CA GLU A 541 39.06 30.47 -35.61
C GLU A 541 39.53 31.37 -36.76
N ALA A 542 40.84 31.42 -37.05
CA ALA A 542 41.38 32.06 -38.23
C ALA A 542 40.89 31.40 -39.54
N LEU A 543 40.82 30.07 -39.59
CA LEU A 543 40.26 29.34 -40.73
C LEU A 543 38.77 29.64 -40.94
N LYS A 544 37.97 29.68 -39.86
CA LYS A 544 36.56 30.09 -39.92
C LYS A 544 36.39 31.52 -40.44
N LEU A 545 37.22 32.45 -39.98
CA LEU A 545 37.21 33.85 -40.43
C LEU A 545 37.57 33.97 -41.92
N ILE A 546 38.53 33.19 -42.39
CA ILE A 546 38.88 33.13 -43.82
C ILE A 546 37.71 32.56 -44.62
N GLU A 547 37.07 31.48 -44.17
CA GLU A 547 35.90 30.90 -44.85
C GLU A 547 34.69 31.85 -44.87
N GLU A 548 34.45 32.59 -43.79
CA GLU A 548 33.38 33.59 -43.73
C GLU A 548 33.63 34.78 -44.66
N LYS A 549 34.90 35.22 -44.78
CA LYS A 549 35.29 36.35 -45.65
C LYS A 549 35.44 35.96 -47.13
N THR A 550 35.69 34.68 -47.43
CA THR A 550 35.84 34.17 -48.80
C THR A 550 34.54 33.61 -49.38
N LYS A 551 33.48 33.43 -48.57
CA LYS A 551 32.13 33.17 -49.08
C LYS A 551 31.57 34.41 -49.76
N VAL A 552 31.84 34.53 -51.06
CA VAL A 552 31.20 35.46 -51.98
C VAL A 552 29.68 35.26 -51.91
N ILE A 553 29.00 36.19 -51.24
CA ILE A 553 27.53 36.25 -51.21
C ILE A 553 27.05 36.62 -52.62
N LYS A 554 26.57 35.62 -53.38
CA LYS A 554 25.83 35.85 -54.62
C LYS A 554 24.56 36.65 -54.29
N LYS A 555 24.54 37.92 -54.70
CA LYS A 555 23.40 38.85 -54.62
C LYS A 555 22.18 38.24 -55.34
N LYS A 556 21.11 37.94 -54.60
CA LYS A 556 19.80 37.58 -55.16
C LYS A 556 19.12 38.86 -55.65
N GLN A 557 19.02 39.06 -56.96
CA GLN A 557 18.26 40.17 -57.56
C GLN A 557 16.77 40.05 -57.17
N ARG A 558 16.24 41.11 -56.55
CA ARG A 558 14.80 41.36 -56.46
C ARG A 558 14.39 42.14 -57.71
N GLY A 559 13.57 41.51 -58.54
CA GLY A 559 12.90 42.18 -59.65
C GLY A 559 11.88 43.20 -59.11
N ALA A 560 11.92 44.41 -59.67
CA ALA A 560 10.87 45.40 -59.55
C ALA A 560 10.23 45.59 -60.92
N LYS A 561 8.89 45.56 -60.91
CA LYS A 561 8.00 45.87 -62.03
C LYS A 561 8.39 47.18 -62.74
N LYS A 562 8.61 47.12 -64.04
CA LYS A 562 7.78 47.76 -65.08
C LYS A 562 8.18 47.23 -66.44
#